data_AF-A0A1I7SKB2-F1
#
_entry.id   AF-A0A1I7SKB2-F1
#
_cell.length_a   1.000
_cell.length_b   1.000
_cell.length_c   1.000
_cell.angle_alpha   90.00
_cell.angle_beta   90.00
_cell.angle_gamma   90.00
#
_symmetry.space_group_name_H-M   'P 1'
#
loop_
_entity.id
_entity.type
_entity.pdbx_description
1 polymer ?
#
loop_
_entity_poly.entity_id
_entity_poly.type
_entity_poly.pdbx_seq_one_letter_code
_entity_poly.pdbx_strand_id
1 'polypeptide(L)' 'EDDNKWPEPDRVGRQELEILIGDEHVSFTTSKIGSLMDVQDSEDADGLRCFYYLVQDLKCLVFSLMGLHFKIKPI' A
#
# COMPACT_ATOMS: atom_id res chain seq x y z
N GLU A 1 6.70 4.98 10.19
CA GLU A 1 6.49 5.59 8.86
C GLU A 1 5.49 6.71 8.98
N ASP A 2 5.66 7.73 8.14
CA ASP A 2 4.83 8.93 8.08
C ASP A 2 4.75 9.35 6.60
N ASP A 3 3.56 9.66 6.10
CA ASP A 3 3.31 9.93 4.68
C ASP A 3 3.47 11.40 4.28
N ASN A 4 3.88 12.30 5.18
CA ASN A 4 4.03 13.73 4.90
C ASN A 4 5.01 14.05 3.75
N LYS A 5 5.91 13.11 3.42
CA LYS A 5 6.89 13.24 2.32
C LYS A 5 6.58 12.33 1.13
N TRP A 6 5.47 11.61 1.18
CA TRP A 6 5.09 10.71 0.12
C TRP A 6 4.41 11.48 -1.01
N PRO A 7 4.45 10.98 -2.25
CA PRO A 7 3.76 11.62 -3.37
C PRO A 7 2.26 11.74 -3.08
N GLU A 8 1.72 12.94 -3.19
CA GLU A 8 0.29 13.21 -3.04
C GLU A 8 -0.53 12.55 -4.16
N PRO A 9 -1.79 12.14 -3.89
CA PRO A 9 -2.67 11.58 -4.90
C PRO A 9 -2.86 12.49 -6.11
N ASP A 10 -2.87 11.90 -7.30
CA ASP A 10 -2.99 12.63 -8.55
C ASP A 10 -4.02 11.99 -9.51
N ARG A 11 -3.98 12.36 -10.79
CA ARG A 11 -4.88 11.82 -11.82
C ARG A 11 -4.61 10.35 -12.17
N VAL A 12 -3.42 9.82 -11.86
CA VAL A 12 -3.02 8.43 -12.11
C VAL A 12 -3.66 7.51 -11.07
N GLY A 13 -3.76 7.97 -9.82
CA GLY A 13 -4.57 7.31 -8.80
C GLY A 13 -4.21 7.68 -7.37
N ARG A 14 -4.87 6.98 -6.46
CA ARG A 14 -4.76 7.14 -5.00
C ARG A 14 -4.63 5.78 -4.33
N GLN A 15 -3.80 5.69 -3.31
CA GLN A 15 -3.72 4.57 -2.39
C GLN A 15 -3.93 5.08 -0.96
N GLU A 16 -4.71 4.33 -0.19
CA GLU A 16 -5.05 4.64 1.19
C GLU A 16 -4.86 3.37 2.03
N LEU A 17 -4.21 3.50 3.19
CA LEU A 17 -4.05 2.41 4.16
C LEU A 17 -4.29 2.98 5.56
N GLU A 18 -5.25 2.41 6.26
CA GLU A 18 -5.56 2.77 7.63
C GLU A 18 -5.48 1.52 8.50
N ILE A 19 -4.73 1.61 9.60
CA ILE A 19 -4.47 0.49 10.51
C ILE A 19 -4.67 0.99 11.95
N LEU A 20 -5.50 0.29 12.70
CA LEU A 20 -5.66 0.44 14.14
C LEU A 20 -5.24 -0.87 14.82
N ILE A 21 -4.18 -0.81 15.62
CA ILE A 21 -3.67 -1.97 16.38
C ILE A 21 -3.45 -1.53 17.83
N GLY A 22 -4.27 -2.06 18.74
CA GLY A 22 -4.25 -1.61 20.14
C GLY A 22 -4.61 -0.12 20.22
N ASP A 23 -3.72 0.67 20.82
CA ASP A 23 -3.88 2.12 20.96
C ASP A 23 -3.15 2.91 19.85
N GLU A 24 -2.53 2.21 18.88
CA GLU A 24 -1.83 2.84 17.76
C GLU A 24 -2.74 2.92 16.54
N HIS A 25 -2.89 4.13 16.00
CA HIS A 25 -3.63 4.41 14.78
C HIS A 25 -2.72 5.10 13.77
N VAL A 26 -2.63 4.54 12.57
CA VAL A 26 -1.93 5.13 11.43
C VAL A 26 -2.87 5.20 10.24
N SER A 27 -2.76 6.28 9.47
CA SER A 27 -3.53 6.51 8.26
C SER A 27 -2.59 7.12 7.23
N PHE A 28 -2.36 6.42 6.13
CA PHE A 28 -1.50 6.86 5.04
C PHE A 28 -2.32 7.12 3.78
N THR A 29 -1.98 8.19 3.06
CA THR A 29 -2.49 8.51 1.73
C THR A 29 -1.32 8.81 0.79
N THR A 30 -1.28 8.17 -0.37
CA THR A 30 -0.26 8.45 -1.39
C THR A 30 -0.78 8.23 -2.81
N SER A 31 -0.02 8.66 -3.81
CA SER A 31 -0.29 8.37 -5.21
C SER A 31 -0.17 6.88 -5.55
N LYS A 32 -0.61 6.50 -6.73
CA LYS A 32 -0.48 5.12 -7.21
C LYS A 32 0.98 4.78 -7.51
N ILE A 33 1.56 3.91 -6.70
CA ILE A 33 2.88 3.31 -6.94
C ILE A 33 2.75 2.19 -7.98
N GLY A 34 3.44 2.31 -9.12
CA GLY A 34 3.42 1.33 -10.20
C GLY A 34 4.54 0.29 -10.09
N SER A 35 5.71 0.70 -9.59
CA SER A 35 6.92 -0.10 -9.52
C SER A 35 7.85 0.35 -8.39
N LEU A 36 8.88 -0.46 -8.09
CA LEU A 36 9.94 -0.08 -7.16
C LEU A 36 10.82 1.07 -7.67
N MET A 37 10.80 1.37 -8.97
CA MET A 37 11.52 2.51 -9.52
C MET A 37 10.87 3.82 -9.06
N ASP A 38 9.54 3.88 -9.05
CA ASP A 38 8.77 5.03 -8.53
C ASP A 38 9.05 5.30 -7.04
N VAL A 39 9.45 4.27 -6.30
CA VAL A 39 9.81 4.37 -4.87
C VAL A 39 11.22 4.96 -4.70
N GLN A 40 12.18 4.57 -5.55
CA GLN A 40 13.58 5.02 -5.44
C GLN A 40 13.75 6.53 -5.64
N ASP A 41 12.90 7.14 -6.47
CA ASP A 41 12.95 8.56 -6.80
C ASP A 41 12.19 9.45 -5.80
N SER A 42 11.60 8.87 -4.75
CA SER A 42 10.82 9.59 -3.74
C SER A 42 11.67 10.20 -2.62
N GLU A 43 11.14 11.22 -1.95
CA GLU A 43 11.81 11.86 -0.80
C GLU A 43 11.96 10.93 0.42
N ASP A 44 11.10 9.92 0.53
CA ASP A 44 11.13 8.90 1.58
C ASP A 44 11.10 7.48 0.99
N ALA A 45 12.19 7.13 0.28
CA ALA A 45 12.30 5.87 -0.43
C ALA A 45 12.26 4.63 0.49
N ASP A 46 12.67 4.74 1.75
CA ASP A 46 12.64 3.61 2.68
C ASP A 46 11.23 3.38 3.24
N GLY A 47 10.53 4.45 3.65
CA GLY A 47 9.15 4.36 4.11
C GLY A 47 8.20 3.88 3.02
N LEU A 48 8.29 4.45 1.81
CA LEU A 48 7.49 3.99 0.67
C LEU A 48 7.82 2.56 0.24
N ARG A 49 9.07 2.10 0.39
CA ARG A 49 9.42 0.70 0.12
C ARG A 49 8.78 -0.24 1.14
N CYS A 50 8.80 0.12 2.42
CA CYS A 50 8.12 -0.62 3.48
C CYS A 50 6.61 -0.71 3.19
N PHE A 51 5.98 0.42 2.88
CA PHE A 51 4.58 0.50 2.49
C PHE A 51 4.25 -0.38 1.27
N TYR A 52 5.06 -0.29 0.22
CA TYR A 52 4.87 -1.06 -1.02
C TYR A 52 4.85 -2.57 -0.75
N TYR A 53 5.81 -3.09 0.02
CA TYR A 53 5.85 -4.52 0.34
C TYR A 53 4.70 -4.93 1.27
N LEU A 54 4.38 -4.13 2.29
CA LEU A 54 3.25 -4.41 3.18
C LEU A 54 1.93 -4.54 2.40
N VAL A 55 1.66 -3.61 1.47
CA VAL A 55 0.46 -3.66 0.63
C VAL A 55 0.46 -4.91 -0.28
N GLN A 56 1.61 -5.35 -0.78
CA GLN A 56 1.71 -6.59 -1.56
C GLN A 56 1.38 -7.81 -0.71
N ASP A 57 1.94 -7.93 0.48
CA ASP A 57 1.67 -9.06 1.37
C ASP A 57 0.19 -9.11 1.78
N LEU A 58 -0.41 -7.97 2.09
CA LEU A 58 -1.84 -7.87 2.38
C LEU A 58 -2.70 -8.29 1.19
N LYS A 59 -2.37 -7.84 -0.04
CA LYS A 59 -3.07 -8.28 -1.25
C LYS A 59 -2.94 -9.78 -1.46
N CYS A 60 -1.74 -10.34 -1.29
CA CYS A 60 -1.50 -11.78 -1.41
C CYS A 60 -2.35 -12.58 -0.43
N LEU A 61 -2.44 -12.15 0.83
CA LEU A 61 -3.29 -12.77 1.84
C LEU A 61 -4.77 -12.72 1.45
N VAL A 62 -5.28 -11.52 1.11
CA VAL A 62 -6.70 -11.32 0.76
C VAL A 62 -7.08 -12.08 -0.50
N PHE A 63 -6.26 -12.06 -1.55
CA PHE A 63 -6.51 -12.82 -2.78
C PHE A 63 -6.50 -14.33 -2.54
N SER A 64 -5.59 -14.82 -1.71
CA SER A 64 -5.55 -16.25 -1.35
C SER A 64 -6.82 -16.65 -0.60
N LEU A 65 -7.25 -15.86 0.38
CA LEU A 65 -8.47 -16.11 1.15
C LEU A 65 -9.72 -16.07 0.27
N MET A 66 -9.87 -15.04 -0.58
CA MET A 66 -11.00 -14.95 -1.49
C MET A 66 -11.02 -16.10 -2.51
N GLY A 67 -9.86 -16.43 -3.09
CA GLY A 67 -9.74 -17.50 -4.07
C GLY A 67 -10.13 -18.86 -3.49
N LEU A 68 -9.67 -19.17 -2.28
CA LEU A 68 -10.02 -20.41 -1.58
C LEU A 68 -11.48 -20.44 -1.13
N HIS A 69 -11.97 -19.33 -0.56
CA HIS A 69 -13.31 -19.27 0.02
C HIS A 69 -14.41 -19.25 -1.05
N PHE A 70 -14.28 -18.41 -2.07
CA PHE A 70 -15.30 -18.23 -3.11
C PHE A 70 -15.07 -19.11 -4.35
N LYS A 71 -13.93 -19.79 -4.46
CA LYS A 71 -13.53 -20.58 -5.64
C LYS A 71 -13.52 -19.76 -6.95
N ILE A 72 -13.30 -18.46 -6.85
CA ILE A 72 -13.13 -17.54 -7.98
C ILE A 72 -11.66 -17.25 -8.20
N LYS A 73 -11.25 -16.89 -9.42
CA LYS A 73 -9.94 -16.29 -9.65
C LYS A 73 -10.04 -14.80 -9.33
N PRO A 74 -9.34 -14.27 -8.31
CA PRO A 74 -9.25 -12.83 -8.10
C PRO A 74 -8.47 -12.24 -9.28
N ILE A 75 -9.10 -11.37 -10.07
CA ILE A 75 -8.50 -10.58 -11.14
C ILE A 75 -9.01 -9.15 -10.99
#